data_AF-X6M7M0-F1
#
_entry.id   AF-X6M7M0-F1
#
_cell.length_a   1.000
_cell.length_b   1.000
_cell.length_c   1.000
_cell.angle_alpha   90.00
_cell.angle_beta   90.00
_cell.angle_gamma   90.00
#
_symmetry.space_group_name_H-M   'P 1'
#
loop_
_entity.id
_entity.type
_entity.pdbx_description
1 polymer ?
#
loop_
_entity_poly.entity_id
_entity_poly.type
_entity_poly.pdbx_seq_one_letter_code
_entity_poly.pdbx_strand_id
1 'polypeptide(L)'
;MFNLSNDQNYVFPDISEGLKRNLHTSMANSLHPEIFPIHQTPQEWLTLHRPFVELSSFTILPKMIECVIFFFVLFLKKKKPSKKNNRKELDSEHCLYIPPNFEELSAATDRVILLEYLEQYPLIMQSAGMTSKMITFYRQTYEEHANEDYEVDIDCKDGAVKVLAPNEPCPLYGAPRRSEAVTALENNLSIAPVALHPVDQNLFLVVRTSAHGFVIRELDAQKKSFYPNSPDLKKYVNNRLKVHIYRTLAGKEKGGGGGGGKKKCLDALENNGTYTMNLYIVNLQTEKHVILEDLKEAFPFLPDHTLQTTLKSVATKQDPALHEFNNSLPRNFGQVWVPKNNWTPPTDYELTQVVSADEEVLRQMISHTAVRLTNKGIHQMLVLGSFKKLAGQLCLRKEFVQSIQDMYKELENKLKSNDPNEKHAATMKLEALQLIEEELSCVSWFLCEQFLQCKRGFGEMELRGPGNPFRNNEGMNYLREKNTRYSY
;
A
#
# COMPACT_ATOMS: atom_id res chain seq x y z
N MET A 1 -2.63 12.45 24.01
CA MET A 1 -3.16 11.19 23.43
C MET A 1 -4.41 10.86 24.22
N PHE A 2 -5.60 11.04 23.63
CA PHE A 2 -6.88 10.97 24.35
C PHE A 2 -7.48 9.57 24.28
N ASN A 3 -7.91 9.07 25.44
CA ASN A 3 -8.75 7.89 25.57
C ASN A 3 -10.16 8.22 25.08
N LEU A 4 -10.43 8.01 23.79
CA LEU A 4 -11.72 8.29 23.15
C LEU A 4 -12.88 7.47 23.75
N SER A 5 -12.57 6.38 24.47
CA SER A 5 -13.53 5.55 25.21
C SER A 5 -13.73 5.95 26.68
N ASN A 6 -12.91 6.88 27.20
CA ASN A 6 -12.87 7.27 28.62
C ASN A 6 -12.73 6.10 29.63
N ASP A 7 -12.15 4.97 29.19
CA ASP A 7 -11.98 3.75 30.00
C ASP A 7 -10.77 3.86 30.94
N GLN A 8 -10.99 3.75 32.25
CA GLN A 8 -9.92 3.85 33.26
C GLN A 8 -8.91 2.71 33.20
N ASN A 9 -9.23 1.60 32.54
CA ASN A 9 -8.33 0.45 32.37
C ASN A 9 -7.59 0.46 31.03
N TYR A 10 -7.65 1.56 30.26
CA TYR A 10 -6.91 1.69 29.01
C TYR A 10 -5.41 1.86 29.30
N VAL A 11 -4.72 0.72 29.45
CA VAL A 11 -3.27 0.66 29.54
C VAL A 11 -2.72 0.77 28.12
N PHE A 12 -1.99 1.86 27.85
CA PHE A 12 -1.20 1.97 26.63
C PHE A 12 -0.17 0.83 26.62
N PRO A 13 -0.10 0.00 25.56
CA PRO A 13 1.03 -0.89 25.39
C PRO A 13 2.31 -0.07 25.31
N ASP A 14 3.30 -0.37 26.13
CA ASP A 14 4.63 0.24 26.07
C ASP A 14 5.22 0.01 24.66
N ILE A 15 5.38 1.09 23.88
CA ILE A 15 5.88 1.06 22.48
C ILE A 15 7.41 0.98 22.45
N SER A 16 8.05 0.52 23.53
CA SER A 16 9.51 0.38 23.61
C SER A 16 10.06 -0.77 22.74
N GLU A 17 9.20 -1.66 22.23
CA GLU A 17 9.53 -2.67 21.19
C GLU A 17 8.74 -2.45 19.88
N GLY A 18 8.42 -1.19 19.55
CA GLY A 18 7.59 -0.85 18.41
C GLY A 18 8.14 -1.33 17.05
N LEU A 19 7.35 -2.14 16.33
CA LEU A 19 7.47 -2.27 14.88
C LEU A 19 7.54 -0.84 14.30
N LYS A 20 8.69 -0.46 13.74
CA LYS A 20 8.84 0.81 13.02
C LYS A 20 7.90 0.78 11.82
N ARG A 21 6.68 1.29 12.00
CA ARG A 21 5.68 1.43 10.94
C ARG A 21 6.31 2.13 9.75
N ASN A 22 6.03 1.65 8.55
CA ASN A 22 6.45 2.32 7.33
C ASN A 22 5.83 3.73 7.27
N LEU A 23 6.64 4.69 6.85
CA LEU A 23 6.21 6.08 6.70
C LEU A 23 5.59 6.25 5.31
N HIS A 24 4.27 6.36 5.25
CA HIS A 24 3.56 6.63 3.99
C HIS A 24 3.60 8.13 3.64
N THR A 25 3.19 8.44 2.41
CA THR A 25 3.01 9.84 1.98
C THR A 25 1.95 10.56 2.83
N SER A 26 2.04 11.88 2.92
CA SER A 26 1.01 12.70 3.58
C SER A 26 -0.38 12.45 3.00
N MET A 27 -0.49 12.30 1.68
CA MET A 27 -1.74 12.03 0.97
C MET A 27 -2.35 10.67 1.34
N ALA A 28 -1.52 9.64 1.52
CA ALA A 28 -2.00 8.34 1.97
C ALA A 28 -2.42 8.39 3.45
N ASN A 29 -1.62 9.04 4.31
CA ASN A 29 -1.93 9.20 5.73
C ASN A 29 -3.19 10.03 5.96
N SER A 30 -3.45 11.04 5.14
CA SER A 30 -4.67 11.86 5.18
C SER A 30 -5.88 11.20 4.52
N LEU A 31 -5.75 9.95 4.06
CA LEU A 31 -6.78 9.21 3.32
C LEU A 31 -7.38 10.02 2.16
N HIS A 32 -6.51 10.63 1.32
CA HIS A 32 -6.95 11.51 0.25
C HIS A 32 -7.95 10.78 -0.69
N PRO A 33 -9.12 11.38 -1.04
CA PRO A 33 -10.18 10.69 -1.78
C PRO A 33 -9.78 10.13 -3.15
N GLU A 34 -8.78 10.74 -3.82
CA GLU A 34 -8.23 10.21 -5.09
C GLU A 34 -7.46 8.88 -4.91
N ILE A 35 -6.91 8.63 -3.73
CA ILE A 35 -6.19 7.40 -3.38
C ILE A 35 -7.14 6.41 -2.69
N PHE A 36 -7.96 6.92 -1.78
CA PHE A 36 -8.91 6.17 -0.96
C PHE A 36 -10.33 6.72 -1.16
N PRO A 37 -11.04 6.28 -2.22
CA PRO A 37 -12.39 6.74 -2.47
C PRO A 37 -13.33 6.40 -1.31
N ILE A 38 -14.15 7.36 -0.91
CA ILE A 38 -15.08 7.23 0.22
C ILE A 38 -16.17 6.19 -0.10
N HIS A 39 -16.65 6.19 -1.35
CA HIS A 39 -17.64 5.26 -1.85
C HIS A 39 -17.17 4.67 -3.18
N GLN A 40 -17.47 3.39 -3.39
CA GLN A 40 -17.19 2.68 -4.64
C GLN A 40 -18.38 1.78 -4.98
N THR A 41 -18.75 1.78 -6.25
CA THR A 41 -19.77 0.93 -6.84
C THR A 41 -19.31 -0.54 -6.91
N PRO A 42 -20.23 -1.51 -7.06
CA PRO A 42 -19.85 -2.92 -7.24
C PRO A 42 -18.89 -3.15 -8.42
N GLN A 43 -19.02 -2.40 -9.52
CA GLN A 43 -18.10 -2.53 -10.66
C GLN A 43 -16.70 -1.99 -10.34
N GLU A 44 -16.59 -0.87 -9.63
CA GLU A 44 -15.31 -0.33 -9.16
C GLU A 44 -14.64 -1.30 -8.18
N TRP A 45 -15.41 -1.96 -7.31
CA TRP A 45 -14.88 -3.02 -6.44
C TRP A 45 -14.34 -4.19 -7.24
N LEU A 46 -15.04 -4.66 -8.28
CA LEU A 46 -14.56 -5.78 -9.11
C LEU A 46 -13.26 -5.45 -9.88
N THR A 47 -13.03 -4.16 -10.16
CA THR A 47 -11.88 -3.66 -10.91
C THR A 47 -10.84 -3.00 -10.02
N LEU A 48 -10.94 -3.18 -8.69
CA LEU A 48 -9.98 -2.66 -7.73
C LEU A 48 -8.55 -3.10 -8.10
N HIS A 49 -7.62 -2.14 -8.14
CA HIS A 49 -6.23 -2.29 -8.63
C HIS A 49 -6.08 -2.72 -10.11
N ARG A 50 -7.17 -2.80 -10.88
CA ARG A 50 -7.18 -3.08 -12.32
C ARG A 50 -8.11 -2.09 -13.05
N PRO A 51 -7.87 -0.76 -12.94
CA PRO A 51 -8.74 0.24 -13.52
C PRO A 51 -8.77 0.12 -15.05
N PHE A 52 -9.95 0.28 -15.63
CA PHE A 52 -10.09 0.36 -17.09
C PHE A 52 -9.54 1.68 -17.61
N VAL A 53 -8.89 1.64 -18.77
CA VAL A 53 -8.46 2.85 -19.46
C VAL A 53 -9.67 3.46 -20.17
N GLU A 54 -10.31 4.44 -19.55
CA GLU A 54 -11.38 5.19 -20.20
C GLU A 54 -10.79 6.17 -21.22
N LEU A 55 -10.92 5.78 -22.50
CA LEU A 55 -10.57 6.63 -23.63
C LEU A 55 -11.79 7.51 -23.95
N SER A 56 -11.97 8.65 -23.27
CA SER A 56 -13.06 9.58 -23.57
C SER A 56 -12.97 10.13 -25.01
N SER A 57 -14.01 9.88 -25.80
CA SER A 57 -14.03 10.02 -27.27
C SER A 57 -13.83 11.45 -27.78
N PHE A 58 -14.12 12.47 -26.96
CA PHE A 58 -14.16 13.87 -27.39
C PHE A 58 -12.83 14.65 -27.27
N THR A 59 -11.80 14.08 -26.62
CA THR A 59 -10.51 14.79 -26.45
C THR A 59 -9.30 14.06 -27.02
N ILE A 60 -9.43 12.85 -27.54
CA ILE A 60 -8.28 11.98 -27.81
C ILE A 60 -7.69 12.18 -29.20
N LEU A 61 -8.48 12.36 -30.26
CA LEU A 61 -7.92 12.51 -31.61
C LEU A 61 -7.03 13.77 -31.78
N PRO A 62 -7.46 14.97 -31.33
CA PRO A 62 -6.63 16.17 -31.45
C PRO A 62 -5.38 16.11 -30.56
N LYS A 63 -5.51 15.54 -29.36
CA LYS A 63 -4.44 15.47 -28.36
C LYS A 63 -3.44 14.34 -28.61
N MET A 64 -3.84 13.25 -29.28
CA MET A 64 -2.90 12.24 -29.78
C MET A 64 -2.00 12.79 -30.89
N ILE A 65 -2.54 13.62 -31.79
CA ILE A 65 -1.76 14.32 -32.81
C ILE A 65 -0.78 15.31 -32.12
N GLU A 66 -1.23 16.05 -31.09
CA GLU A 66 -0.34 16.87 -30.27
C GLU A 66 0.70 16.04 -29.49
N CYS A 67 0.39 14.83 -29.02
CA CYS A 67 1.34 13.97 -28.31
C CYS A 67 2.50 13.53 -29.22
N VAL A 68 2.24 13.19 -30.48
CA VAL A 68 3.30 12.89 -31.46
C VAL A 68 4.19 14.11 -31.69
N ILE A 69 3.62 15.32 -31.73
CA ILE A 69 4.34 16.58 -31.94
C ILE A 69 5.13 17.00 -30.68
N PHE A 70 4.56 16.83 -29.49
CA PHE A 70 5.20 17.13 -28.20
C PHE A 70 6.36 16.18 -27.91
N PHE A 71 6.27 14.92 -28.35
CA PHE A 71 7.37 13.95 -28.28
C PHE A 71 8.60 14.42 -29.07
N PHE A 72 8.40 14.96 -30.28
CA PHE A 72 9.48 15.53 -31.08
C PHE A 72 10.14 16.73 -30.38
N VAL A 73 9.37 17.54 -29.66
CA VAL A 73 9.88 18.74 -28.98
C VAL A 73 10.59 18.42 -27.66
N LEU A 74 10.12 17.44 -26.87
CA LEU A 74 10.78 17.01 -25.62
C LEU A 74 11.99 16.10 -25.84
N PHE A 75 12.00 15.27 -26.90
CA PHE A 75 13.20 14.54 -27.29
C PHE A 75 14.35 15.51 -27.66
N LEU A 76 14.01 16.66 -28.25
CA LEU A 76 14.97 17.74 -28.57
C LEU A 76 15.27 18.65 -27.38
N LYS A 77 14.31 18.88 -26.48
CA LYS A 77 14.52 19.62 -25.23
C LYS A 77 14.66 18.65 -24.06
N LYS A 78 15.87 18.13 -23.85
CA LYS A 78 16.27 17.62 -22.52
C LYS A 78 15.83 18.66 -21.47
N LYS A 79 14.75 18.37 -20.75
CA LYS A 79 14.41 19.14 -19.55
C LYS A 79 15.63 19.01 -18.66
N LYS A 80 16.40 20.09 -18.50
CA LYS A 80 17.44 20.14 -17.46
C LYS A 80 16.71 19.74 -16.18
N PRO A 81 17.23 18.81 -15.36
CA PRO A 81 16.63 18.53 -14.06
C PRO A 81 16.37 19.87 -13.40
N SER A 82 15.13 20.11 -12.97
CA SER A 82 14.80 21.37 -12.29
C SER A 82 15.84 21.59 -11.21
N LYS A 83 16.33 22.83 -11.11
CA LYS A 83 17.44 23.20 -10.24
C LYS A 83 17.27 22.51 -8.88
N LYS A 84 18.23 21.63 -8.55
CA LYS A 84 18.46 21.00 -7.23
C LYS A 84 18.76 22.06 -6.16
N ASN A 85 17.90 23.05 -5.98
CA ASN A 85 18.17 24.16 -5.06
C ASN A 85 17.76 23.86 -3.62
N ASN A 86 17.12 22.72 -3.32
CA ASN A 86 16.90 22.22 -1.95
C ASN A 86 17.40 20.79 -1.71
N ARG A 87 18.19 20.18 -2.62
CA ARG A 87 18.78 18.83 -2.41
C ARG A 87 20.18 18.89 -1.75
N LYS A 88 20.55 20.02 -1.15
CA LYS A 88 21.75 20.13 -0.32
C LYS A 88 21.27 20.27 1.13
N GLU A 89 21.86 19.46 2.00
CA GLU A 89 21.52 19.25 3.42
C GLU A 89 20.37 18.26 3.71
N LEU A 90 20.49 17.05 3.18
CA LEU A 90 20.19 15.86 4.01
C LEU A 90 21.35 14.87 3.82
N ASP A 91 22.56 15.31 4.20
CA ASP A 91 23.72 14.44 4.46
C ASP A 91 23.58 13.77 5.85
N SER A 92 22.36 13.41 6.24
CA SER A 92 22.11 12.43 7.28
C SER A 92 21.75 11.13 6.57
N GLU A 93 22.47 10.06 6.86
CA GLU A 93 22.26 8.68 6.38
C GLU A 93 20.85 8.09 6.65
N HIS A 94 19.90 8.90 7.12
CA HIS A 94 18.66 8.46 7.75
C HIS A 94 17.40 9.20 7.33
N CYS A 95 17.46 10.16 6.41
CA CYS A 95 16.25 10.86 6.00
C CYS A 95 15.62 10.25 4.74
N LEU A 96 14.62 9.39 4.98
CA LEU A 96 13.70 8.87 3.98
C LEU A 96 13.03 10.04 3.26
N TYR A 97 13.23 10.13 1.94
CA TYR A 97 12.49 11.07 1.10
C TYR A 97 11.05 10.58 0.93
N ILE A 98 10.08 11.42 1.28
CA ILE A 98 8.65 11.14 1.18
C ILE A 98 8.05 12.14 0.19
N PRO A 99 7.46 11.69 -0.93
CA PRO A 99 6.80 12.58 -1.89
C PRO A 99 5.72 13.43 -1.22
N PRO A 100 5.79 14.78 -1.30
CA PRO A 100 4.85 15.67 -0.61
C PRO A 100 3.55 15.92 -1.38
N ASN A 101 3.50 15.61 -2.68
CA ASN A 101 2.36 15.92 -3.57
C ASN A 101 2.18 14.86 -4.68
N PHE A 102 1.05 14.90 -5.38
CA PHE A 102 0.70 13.96 -6.45
C PHE A 102 1.65 14.03 -7.66
N GLU A 103 2.23 15.20 -7.94
CA GLU A 103 3.18 15.36 -9.04
C GLU A 103 4.47 14.57 -8.79
N GLU A 104 4.99 14.63 -7.56
CA GLU A 104 6.18 13.87 -7.13
C GLU A 104 5.91 12.39 -6.87
N LEU A 105 4.65 12.00 -6.65
CA LEU A 105 4.23 10.60 -6.59
C LEU A 105 4.09 9.96 -8.00
N SER A 106 4.07 10.78 -9.05
CA SER A 106 3.83 10.32 -10.42
C SER A 106 4.98 9.45 -10.95
N ALA A 107 4.62 8.33 -11.58
CA ALA A 107 5.56 7.53 -12.36
C ALA A 107 6.04 8.21 -13.65
N ALA A 108 5.59 9.43 -13.97
CA ALA A 108 6.11 10.22 -15.09
C ALA A 108 7.56 10.66 -14.88
N THR A 109 8.01 10.75 -13.62
CA THR A 109 9.36 11.21 -13.23
C THR A 109 10.10 10.17 -12.38
N ASP A 110 11.40 10.38 -12.15
CA ASP A 110 12.28 9.57 -11.30
C ASP A 110 12.34 8.06 -11.63
N ARG A 111 13.06 7.26 -10.85
CA ARG A 111 13.27 5.83 -11.13
C ARG A 111 12.01 5.02 -10.78
N VAL A 112 11.64 4.06 -11.63
CA VAL A 112 10.48 3.18 -11.43
C VAL A 112 10.95 1.73 -11.43
N ILE A 113 10.35 0.93 -10.54
CA ILE A 113 10.47 -0.53 -10.51
C ILE A 113 9.06 -1.07 -10.70
N LEU A 114 8.90 -2.08 -11.56
CA LEU A 114 7.63 -2.80 -11.70
C LEU A 114 7.67 -4.04 -10.83
N LEU A 115 6.57 -4.26 -10.11
CA LEU A 115 6.34 -5.46 -9.31
C LEU A 115 5.06 -6.11 -9.83
N GLU A 116 5.17 -7.35 -10.28
CA GLU A 116 4.04 -8.15 -10.73
C GLU A 116 3.63 -9.10 -9.61
N TYR A 117 2.38 -9.00 -9.16
CA TYR A 117 1.83 -9.97 -8.22
C TYR A 117 1.50 -11.26 -8.95
N LEU A 118 2.03 -12.38 -8.44
CA LEU A 118 1.75 -13.71 -9.00
C LEU A 118 0.33 -14.21 -8.65
N GLU A 119 -0.23 -13.75 -7.53
CA GLU A 119 -1.60 -14.08 -7.12
C GLU A 119 -2.62 -13.29 -7.96
N GLN A 120 -3.68 -13.96 -8.45
CA GLN A 120 -4.75 -13.28 -9.20
C GLN A 120 -5.45 -12.23 -8.33
N TYR A 121 -5.73 -12.59 -7.07
CA TYR A 121 -6.34 -11.74 -6.06
C TYR A 121 -5.50 -11.80 -4.79
N PRO A 122 -4.44 -10.97 -4.67
CA PRO A 122 -3.62 -10.96 -3.48
C PRO A 122 -4.45 -10.68 -2.23
N LEU A 123 -4.11 -11.35 -1.11
CA LEU A 123 -4.85 -11.16 0.16
C LEU A 123 -4.89 -9.69 0.60
N ILE A 124 -3.79 -8.97 0.35
CA ILE A 124 -3.63 -7.56 0.66
C ILE A 124 -2.81 -6.89 -0.44
N MET A 125 -3.27 -5.73 -0.94
CA MET A 125 -2.54 -4.88 -1.89
C MET A 125 -2.48 -3.44 -1.41
N GLN A 126 -1.33 -2.79 -1.60
CA GLN A 126 -1.14 -1.39 -1.23
C GLN A 126 -1.81 -0.45 -2.25
N SER A 127 -2.31 0.68 -1.76
CA SER A 127 -2.79 1.79 -2.59
C SER A 127 -1.66 2.76 -2.94
N ALA A 128 -1.91 3.66 -3.91
CA ALA A 128 -0.96 4.67 -4.30
C ALA A 128 -0.51 5.53 -3.10
N GLY A 129 0.77 5.94 -3.06
CA GLY A 129 1.29 6.77 -1.96
C GLY A 129 1.58 6.01 -0.66
N MET A 130 1.29 4.72 -0.58
CA MET A 130 1.80 3.84 0.48
C MET A 130 3.25 3.42 0.19
N THR A 131 3.94 2.97 1.22
CA THR A 131 5.39 2.70 1.15
C THR A 131 5.73 1.29 1.63
N SER A 132 6.73 0.72 0.95
CA SER A 132 7.30 -0.58 1.24
C SER A 132 8.82 -0.50 1.25
N LYS A 133 9.46 -1.33 2.08
CA LYS A 133 10.91 -1.51 2.12
C LYS A 133 11.27 -2.72 1.29
N MET A 134 12.26 -2.58 0.41
CA MET A 134 12.87 -3.74 -0.24
C MET A 134 14.07 -4.16 0.61
N ILE A 135 14.07 -5.42 1.07
CA ILE A 135 15.11 -5.95 1.95
C ILE A 135 15.60 -7.27 1.37
N THR A 136 16.93 -7.40 1.26
CA THR A 136 17.59 -8.65 0.89
C THR A 136 18.10 -9.34 2.14
N PHE A 137 17.44 -10.43 2.53
CA PHE A 137 17.84 -11.24 3.67
C PHE A 137 18.92 -12.23 3.21
N TYR A 138 20.10 -12.16 3.81
CA TYR A 138 21.19 -13.11 3.54
C TYR A 138 21.55 -13.86 4.80
N ARG A 139 21.65 -15.20 4.73
CA ARG A 139 22.00 -16.01 5.90
C ARG A 139 23.47 -16.41 5.82
N GLN A 140 24.26 -16.00 6.80
CA GLN A 140 25.66 -16.40 6.91
C GLN A 140 25.83 -17.89 7.23
N THR A 141 26.97 -18.44 6.83
CA THR A 141 27.52 -19.69 7.34
C THR A 141 28.17 -19.48 8.71
N TYR A 142 28.49 -20.57 9.42
CA TYR A 142 29.19 -20.46 10.72
C TYR A 142 30.60 -19.86 10.58
N GLU A 143 31.29 -20.15 9.47
CA GLU A 143 32.65 -19.65 9.21
C GLU A 143 32.63 -18.14 8.94
N GLU A 144 31.67 -17.68 8.14
CA GLU A 144 31.46 -16.25 7.84
C GLU A 144 31.07 -15.47 9.10
N HIS A 145 30.21 -16.04 9.95
CA HIS A 145 29.84 -15.38 11.20
C HIS A 145 31.01 -15.32 12.20
N ALA A 146 31.84 -16.36 12.26
CA ALA A 146 32.98 -16.40 13.16
C ALA A 146 34.12 -15.46 12.75
N ASN A 147 34.16 -15.04 11.48
CA ASN A 147 35.16 -14.11 10.96
C ASN A 147 34.65 -12.66 11.08
N GLU A 148 35.16 -11.94 12.07
CA GLU A 148 34.81 -10.52 12.32
C GLU A 148 35.12 -9.60 11.14
N ASP A 149 36.08 -9.97 10.28
CA ASP A 149 36.48 -9.21 9.09
C ASP A 149 35.71 -9.62 7.82
N TYR A 150 34.74 -10.55 7.91
CA TYR A 150 33.98 -10.99 6.74
C TYR A 150 32.91 -9.97 6.33
N GLU A 151 33.14 -9.30 5.20
CA GLU A 151 32.15 -8.42 4.57
C GLU A 151 31.30 -9.17 3.55
N VAL A 152 29.98 -9.08 3.70
CA VAL A 152 29.00 -9.66 2.79
C VAL A 152 28.88 -8.77 1.54
N ASP A 153 29.46 -9.22 0.42
CA ASP A 153 29.31 -8.55 -0.89
C ASP A 153 28.13 -9.15 -1.66
N ILE A 154 26.96 -8.54 -1.50
CA ILE A 154 25.75 -8.87 -2.27
C ILE A 154 25.48 -7.74 -3.25
N ASP A 155 25.47 -8.06 -4.55
CA ASP A 155 25.04 -7.14 -5.61
C ASP A 155 23.51 -6.95 -5.57
N CYS A 156 23.01 -6.25 -4.55
CA CYS A 156 21.64 -5.79 -4.48
C CYS A 156 21.57 -4.36 -5.03
N LYS A 157 20.91 -4.20 -6.19
CA LYS A 157 20.76 -2.89 -6.84
C LYS A 157 19.70 -2.03 -6.17
N ASP A 158 18.77 -2.68 -5.49
CA ASP A 158 17.61 -2.08 -4.85
C ASP A 158 17.44 -2.62 -3.43
N GLY A 159 17.02 -1.73 -2.54
CA GLY A 159 16.78 -2.06 -1.14
C GLY A 159 18.03 -2.09 -0.27
N ALA A 160 17.83 -2.57 0.96
CA ALA A 160 18.89 -2.76 1.96
C ALA A 160 19.21 -4.25 2.14
N VAL A 161 20.44 -4.58 2.51
CA VAL A 161 20.81 -5.95 2.91
C VAL A 161 20.61 -6.10 4.41
N LYS A 162 19.92 -7.17 4.81
CA LYS A 162 19.90 -7.63 6.20
C LYS A 162 20.64 -8.95 6.28
N VAL A 163 21.79 -8.92 6.94
CA VAL A 163 22.58 -10.11 7.25
C VAL A 163 21.97 -10.80 8.47
N LEU A 164 21.71 -12.11 8.33
CA LEU A 164 21.16 -12.98 9.36
C LEU A 164 22.25 -13.94 9.84
N ALA A 165 22.38 -14.11 11.15
CA ALA A 165 23.26 -15.14 11.69
C ALA A 165 22.77 -16.55 11.28
N PRO A 166 23.63 -17.60 11.30
CA PRO A 166 23.30 -18.94 10.78
C PRO A 166 22.04 -19.55 11.38
N ASN A 167 21.74 -19.24 12.64
CA ASN A 167 20.57 -19.72 13.38
C ASN A 167 19.56 -18.60 13.68
N GLU A 168 19.75 -17.38 13.16
CA GLU A 168 18.79 -16.30 13.35
C GLU A 168 17.49 -16.60 12.59
N PRO A 169 16.31 -16.42 13.21
CA PRO A 169 15.04 -16.61 12.53
C PRO A 169 14.86 -15.58 11.42
N CYS A 170 14.36 -16.03 10.26
CA CYS A 170 13.97 -15.15 9.16
C CYS A 170 12.46 -14.88 9.22
N PRO A 171 11.99 -13.66 8.91
CA PRO A 171 10.55 -13.36 8.91
C PRO A 171 9.77 -14.03 7.77
N LEU A 172 10.45 -14.60 6.76
CA LEU A 172 9.85 -15.29 5.63
C LEU A 172 9.65 -16.79 5.92
N TYR A 173 8.49 -17.32 5.51
CA TYR A 173 8.33 -18.76 5.33
C TYR A 173 9.15 -19.18 4.09
N GLY A 174 10.09 -20.12 4.27
CA GLY A 174 11.12 -20.41 3.26
C GLY A 174 12.36 -19.53 3.42
N ALA A 175 12.86 -19.43 4.65
CA ALA A 175 14.09 -18.70 4.96
C ALA A 175 15.25 -19.11 4.04
N PRO A 176 16.12 -18.15 3.61
CA PRO A 176 17.30 -18.49 2.83
C PRO A 176 18.16 -19.51 3.58
N ARG A 177 18.74 -20.48 2.86
CA ARG A 177 19.76 -21.36 3.44
C ARG A 177 21.04 -20.56 3.66
N ARG A 178 22.01 -21.18 4.35
CA ARG A 178 23.31 -20.54 4.59
C ARG A 178 23.99 -20.26 3.25
N SER A 179 24.63 -19.10 3.14
CA SER A 179 25.19 -18.53 1.92
C SER A 179 24.16 -18.22 0.81
N GLU A 180 22.86 -18.20 1.12
CA GLU A 180 21.81 -17.78 0.18
C GLU A 180 21.21 -16.42 0.59
N ALA A 181 20.67 -15.72 -0.40
CA ALA A 181 19.95 -14.47 -0.22
C ALA A 181 18.54 -14.57 -0.82
N VAL A 182 17.56 -13.97 -0.15
CA VAL A 182 16.20 -13.78 -0.67
C VAL A 182 15.81 -12.32 -0.49
N THR A 183 15.43 -11.68 -1.58
CA THR A 183 14.86 -10.32 -1.56
C THR A 183 13.37 -10.39 -1.29
N ALA A 184 12.86 -9.49 -0.45
CA ALA A 184 11.45 -9.37 -0.15
C ALA A 184 11.02 -7.92 -0.02
N LEU A 185 9.73 -7.69 -0.28
CA LEU A 185 9.04 -6.45 -0.03
C LEU A 185 8.39 -6.52 1.36
N GLU A 186 8.75 -5.61 2.26
CA GLU A 186 8.27 -5.54 3.63
C GLU A 186 7.47 -4.25 3.87
N ASN A 187 6.26 -4.40 4.39
CA ASN A 187 5.48 -3.30 4.93
C ASN A 187 4.64 -3.71 6.14
N ASN A 188 3.82 -2.78 6.63
CA ASN A 188 2.97 -3.00 7.81
C ASN A 188 1.90 -4.08 7.59
N LEU A 189 1.53 -4.33 6.33
CA LEU A 189 0.46 -5.24 5.92
C LEU A 189 0.98 -6.64 5.60
N SER A 190 2.13 -6.74 4.92
CA SER A 190 2.68 -8.01 4.46
C SER A 190 4.19 -7.99 4.27
N ILE A 191 4.75 -9.19 4.26
CA ILE A 191 6.10 -9.46 3.77
C ILE A 191 5.99 -10.50 2.66
N ALA A 192 6.54 -10.20 1.49
CA ALA A 192 6.44 -11.07 0.31
C ALA A 192 7.79 -11.17 -0.41
N PRO A 193 8.26 -12.39 -0.74
CA PRO A 193 9.48 -12.56 -1.53
C PRO A 193 9.32 -11.95 -2.92
N VAL A 194 10.40 -11.40 -3.46
CA VAL A 194 10.47 -10.78 -4.79
C VAL A 194 11.60 -11.43 -5.57
N ALA A 195 11.28 -11.89 -6.78
CA ALA A 195 12.26 -12.37 -7.73
C ALA A 195 12.56 -11.30 -8.77
N LEU A 196 13.84 -11.07 -9.07
CA LEU A 196 14.25 -10.16 -10.12
C LEU A 196 14.12 -10.84 -11.48
N HIS A 197 13.40 -10.20 -12.41
CA HIS A 197 13.27 -10.66 -13.79
C HIS A 197 13.95 -9.69 -14.77
N PRO A 198 14.54 -10.20 -15.86
CA PRO A 198 15.02 -9.33 -16.94
C PRO A 198 13.83 -8.65 -17.61
N VAL A 199 13.93 -7.34 -17.81
CA VAL A 199 12.92 -6.56 -18.53
C VAL A 199 13.16 -6.72 -20.03
N ASP A 200 12.10 -7.05 -20.78
CA ASP A 200 12.15 -7.11 -22.24
C ASP A 200 12.46 -5.71 -22.81
N GLN A 201 13.35 -5.65 -23.80
CA GLN A 201 13.72 -4.40 -24.49
C GLN A 201 12.53 -3.75 -25.21
N ASN A 202 11.48 -4.53 -25.50
CA ASN A 202 10.26 -4.03 -26.12
C ASN A 202 9.20 -3.57 -25.10
N LEU A 203 9.48 -3.64 -23.80
CA LEU A 203 8.56 -3.22 -22.76
C LEU A 203 8.76 -1.74 -22.42
N PHE A 204 7.70 -0.95 -22.60
CA PHE A 204 7.68 0.47 -22.29
C PHE A 204 6.55 0.80 -21.31
N LEU A 205 6.82 1.72 -20.39
CA LEU A 205 5.80 2.25 -19.51
C LEU A 205 5.16 3.49 -20.15
N VAL A 206 3.84 3.46 -20.33
CA VAL A 206 3.07 4.61 -20.81
C VAL A 206 2.30 5.22 -19.64
N VAL A 207 2.62 6.47 -19.31
CA VAL A 207 1.96 7.25 -18.26
C VAL A 207 1.05 8.29 -18.90
N ARG A 208 -0.24 8.27 -18.56
CA ARG A 208 -1.21 9.29 -18.97
C ARG A 208 -1.37 10.31 -17.86
N THR A 209 -1.23 11.59 -18.19
CA THR A 209 -1.43 12.71 -17.27
C THR A 209 -2.49 13.65 -17.84
N SER A 210 -3.32 14.23 -16.97
CA SER A 210 -4.31 15.24 -17.36
C SER A 210 -3.65 16.52 -17.88
N ALA A 211 -2.52 16.91 -17.28
CA ALA A 211 -1.79 18.14 -17.58
C ALA A 211 -0.93 18.08 -18.84
N HIS A 212 -0.33 16.93 -19.16
CA HIS A 212 0.71 16.82 -20.20
C HIS A 212 0.43 15.73 -21.25
N GLY A 213 -0.72 15.06 -21.22
CA GLY A 213 -1.03 13.99 -22.14
C GLY A 213 -0.25 12.72 -21.82
N PHE A 214 0.30 12.06 -22.83
CA PHE A 214 1.01 10.78 -22.68
C PHE A 214 2.53 10.96 -22.57
N VAL A 215 3.15 10.23 -21.64
CA VAL A 215 4.59 10.12 -21.44
C VAL A 215 4.97 8.66 -21.61
N ILE A 216 5.94 8.37 -22.48
CA ILE A 216 6.48 7.00 -22.66
C ILE A 216 7.86 6.95 -22.01
N ARG A 217 8.11 5.88 -21.27
CA ARG A 217 9.34 5.64 -20.53
C ARG A 217 9.90 4.27 -20.85
N GLU A 218 11.21 4.22 -21.05
CA GLU A 218 11.95 2.97 -20.97
C GLU A 218 11.95 2.50 -19.51
N LEU A 219 11.63 1.23 -19.32
CA LEU A 219 11.81 0.55 -18.05
C LEU A 219 13.24 0.06 -18.07
N ASP A 220 14.09 0.55 -17.15
CA ASP A 220 15.53 0.26 -17.18
C ASP A 220 15.79 -1.26 -17.09
N ALA A 221 15.90 -1.92 -18.25
CA ALA A 221 16.65 -3.15 -18.44
C ALA A 221 18.13 -2.78 -18.47
N GLN A 222 18.63 -2.35 -17.32
CA GLN A 222 20.03 -2.10 -17.00
C GLN A 222 20.99 -2.08 -18.19
N LYS A 223 21.08 -0.93 -18.85
CA LYS A 223 22.34 -0.51 -19.44
C LYS A 223 22.71 0.82 -18.81
N LYS A 224 23.70 0.80 -17.92
CA LYS A 224 24.56 1.98 -17.72
C LYS A 224 25.29 2.22 -19.05
N SER A 225 24.60 2.85 -20.01
CA SER A 225 25.21 3.25 -21.26
C SER A 225 26.01 4.53 -21.00
N PHE A 226 27.34 4.41 -20.96
CA PHE A 226 28.19 5.58 -20.96
C PHE A 226 28.02 6.30 -22.30
N TYR A 227 27.38 7.47 -22.28
CA TYR A 227 27.40 8.38 -23.43
C TYR A 227 28.43 9.51 -23.20
N PRO A 228 29.02 10.06 -24.27
CA PRO A 228 30.00 11.13 -24.16
C PRO A 228 29.47 12.31 -23.32
N ASN A 229 30.29 12.80 -22.37
CA ASN A 229 29.96 13.88 -21.43
C ASN A 229 28.87 13.62 -20.38
N SER A 230 28.43 12.37 -20.16
CA SER A 230 27.47 12.08 -19.08
C SER A 230 28.06 12.42 -17.69
N PRO A 231 27.24 12.85 -16.71
CA PRO A 231 27.68 13.07 -15.34
C PRO A 231 28.34 11.83 -14.74
N ASP A 232 27.82 10.64 -15.08
CA ASP A 232 28.34 9.35 -14.61
C ASP A 232 29.68 8.98 -15.26
N LEU A 233 29.88 9.31 -16.55
CA LEU A 233 31.17 9.15 -17.21
C LEU A 233 32.19 10.15 -16.62
N LYS A 234 31.79 11.39 -16.36
CA LYS A 234 32.66 12.38 -15.69
C LYS A 234 33.01 11.95 -14.26
N LYS A 235 32.05 11.41 -13.50
CA LYS A 235 32.26 10.85 -12.16
C LYS A 235 33.16 9.63 -12.22
N TYR A 236 32.95 8.71 -13.17
CA TYR A 236 33.79 7.55 -13.41
C TYR A 236 35.23 7.97 -13.77
N VAL A 237 35.41 8.89 -14.72
CA VAL A 237 36.72 9.41 -15.11
C VAL A 237 37.42 10.09 -13.92
N ASN A 238 36.70 10.90 -13.13
CA ASN A 238 37.25 11.51 -11.92
C ASN A 238 37.61 10.48 -10.85
N ASN A 239 36.78 9.46 -10.62
CA ASN A 239 37.09 8.39 -9.67
C ASN A 239 38.25 7.54 -10.16
N ARG A 240 38.34 7.27 -11.47
CA ARG A 240 39.45 6.54 -12.07
C ARG A 240 40.75 7.33 -12.00
N LEU A 241 40.69 8.65 -12.21
CA LEU A 241 41.79 9.57 -12.01
C LEU A 241 42.22 9.59 -10.54
N LYS A 242 41.28 9.66 -9.58
CA LYS A 242 41.58 9.58 -8.15
C LYS A 242 42.28 8.28 -7.79
N VAL A 243 41.78 7.13 -8.26
CA VAL A 243 42.43 5.82 -8.03
C VAL A 243 43.84 5.78 -8.64
N HIS A 244 44.03 6.32 -9.84
CA HIS A 244 45.34 6.42 -10.46
C HIS A 244 46.28 7.34 -9.65
N ILE A 245 45.80 8.51 -9.20
CA ILE A 245 46.53 9.43 -8.34
C ILE A 245 46.89 8.75 -7.02
N TYR A 246 45.94 8.10 -6.34
CA TYR A 246 46.19 7.40 -5.08
C TYR A 246 47.20 6.27 -5.23
N ARG A 247 47.17 5.51 -6.32
CA ARG A 247 48.18 4.48 -6.60
C ARG A 247 49.55 5.07 -6.90
N THR A 248 49.60 6.18 -7.63
CA THR A 248 50.85 6.89 -7.94
C THR A 248 51.44 7.59 -6.71
N LEU A 249 50.59 8.11 -5.81
CA LEU A 249 50.99 8.75 -4.55
C LEU A 249 51.35 7.72 -3.48
N ALA A 250 50.62 6.60 -3.38
CA ALA A 250 50.98 5.47 -2.52
C ALA A 250 52.28 4.79 -2.99
N GLY A 251 52.58 4.84 -4.30
CA GLY A 251 53.89 4.48 -4.85
C GLY A 251 55.00 5.52 -4.61
N LYS A 252 54.70 6.65 -3.96
CA LYS A 252 55.60 7.77 -3.70
C LYS A 252 55.71 8.13 -2.21
N GLU A 253 55.53 7.18 -1.30
CA GLU A 253 56.03 7.35 0.07
C GLU A 253 57.56 7.17 0.13
N LYS A 254 58.27 8.13 -0.46
CA LYS A 254 59.53 8.68 0.05
C LYS A 254 59.59 10.16 -0.32
N GLY A 255 59.37 11.02 0.69
CA GLY A 255 59.85 12.40 0.66
C GLY A 255 58.80 13.48 0.93
N GLY A 256 58.61 13.79 2.23
CA GLY A 256 58.74 15.16 2.75
C GLY A 256 57.63 16.18 2.47
N GLY A 257 56.91 16.53 3.53
CA GLY A 257 56.92 17.92 4.04
C GLY A 257 55.84 18.89 3.57
N GLY A 258 54.97 19.28 4.51
CA GLY A 258 54.77 20.70 4.82
C GLY A 258 53.52 21.40 4.26
N GLY A 259 52.50 21.53 5.12
CA GLY A 259 52.10 22.84 5.63
C GLY A 259 51.09 23.70 4.84
N GLY A 260 49.87 23.79 5.40
CA GLY A 260 49.31 25.07 5.88
C GLY A 260 48.40 25.88 4.94
N GLY A 261 47.34 26.46 5.51
CA GLY A 261 46.75 27.72 5.00
C GLY A 261 45.23 27.87 5.08
N LYS A 262 44.73 28.39 6.21
CA LYS A 262 43.36 28.85 6.51
C LYS A 262 42.95 30.18 5.81
N LYS A 263 41.65 30.52 5.97
CA LYS A 263 40.97 31.86 6.05
C LYS A 263 40.37 32.40 4.73
N LYS A 264 39.26 33.15 4.67
CA LYS A 264 38.28 33.80 5.60
C LYS A 264 37.10 34.32 4.70
N CYS A 265 35.83 34.18 5.08
CA CYS A 265 34.93 35.17 5.74
C CYS A 265 34.55 36.44 4.93
N LEU A 266 33.23 36.70 4.79
CA LEU A 266 32.46 37.90 5.21
C LEU A 266 31.31 38.31 4.25
N ASP A 267 30.10 38.25 4.81
CA ASP A 267 28.99 39.24 4.86
C ASP A 267 28.45 39.97 3.62
N ALA A 268 27.11 39.90 3.42
CA ALA A 268 26.19 41.04 3.65
C ALA A 268 24.72 40.71 3.27
N LEU A 269 23.85 40.84 4.28
CA LEU A 269 22.49 41.43 4.35
C LEU A 269 21.46 41.32 3.21
N GLU A 270 20.31 40.74 3.62
CA GLU A 270 18.94 41.26 3.51
C GLU A 270 18.46 41.88 2.18
N ASN A 271 17.52 41.20 1.52
CA ASN A 271 16.16 41.71 1.32
C ASN A 271 15.21 40.65 0.76
N ASN A 272 14.21 40.36 1.59
CA ASN A 272 12.82 39.97 1.32
C ASN A 272 12.42 39.53 -0.11
N GLY A 273 11.91 38.30 -0.19
CA GLY A 273 11.19 37.76 -1.34
C GLY A 273 10.54 36.43 -1.01
N THR A 274 9.68 36.41 0.02
CA THR A 274 8.78 35.29 0.34
C THR A 274 7.80 35.09 -0.81
N TYR A 275 8.11 34.18 -1.72
CA TYR A 275 7.12 33.61 -2.62
C TYR A 275 6.40 32.48 -1.89
N THR A 276 5.36 32.87 -1.15
CA THR A 276 4.29 31.98 -0.73
C THR A 276 3.69 31.33 -1.98
N MET A 277 4.03 30.08 -2.22
CA MET A 277 3.23 29.22 -3.09
C MET A 277 1.87 29.07 -2.42
N ASN A 278 0.85 29.51 -3.14
CA ASN A 278 -0.55 29.39 -2.77
C ASN A 278 -0.89 27.91 -2.53
N LEU A 279 -0.71 27.44 -1.29
CA LEU A 279 -1.76 26.63 -0.71
C LEU A 279 -3.02 27.48 -0.81
N TYR A 280 -4.10 26.90 -1.33
CA TYR A 280 -5.43 27.32 -0.95
C TYR A 280 -5.63 27.02 0.55
N ILE A 281 -4.89 27.72 1.42
CA ILE A 281 -5.44 28.12 2.71
C ILE A 281 -6.45 29.17 2.31
N VAL A 282 -7.68 28.71 2.15
CA VAL A 282 -8.85 29.56 2.28
C VAL A 282 -8.74 30.18 3.68
N ASN A 283 -8.10 31.35 3.73
CA ASN A 283 -8.15 32.25 4.84
C ASN A 283 -9.57 32.85 4.82
N LEU A 284 -10.52 32.06 5.30
CA LEU A 284 -11.84 32.51 5.62
C LEU A 284 -12.09 32.18 7.08
N GLN A 285 -12.21 33.23 7.88
CA GLN A 285 -13.07 33.23 9.07
C GLN A 285 -14.55 33.09 8.64
N THR A 286 -14.88 32.12 7.77
CA THR A 286 -16.25 31.72 7.46
C THR A 286 -16.51 30.44 8.21
N GLU A 287 -17.56 30.43 9.00
CA GLU A 287 -18.04 29.30 9.78
C GLU A 287 -17.98 28.01 8.94
N LYS A 288 -17.12 27.07 9.34
CA LYS A 288 -17.01 25.75 8.71
C LYS A 288 -18.33 25.04 8.94
N HIS A 289 -19.21 24.97 7.96
CA HIS A 289 -20.48 24.23 8.06
C HIS A 289 -20.38 22.93 7.27
N VAL A 290 -21.17 21.94 7.68
CA VAL A 290 -21.30 20.65 7.01
C VAL A 290 -22.76 20.47 6.61
N ILE A 291 -22.98 20.04 5.37
CA ILE A 291 -24.31 19.79 4.83
C ILE A 291 -24.58 18.29 4.94
N LEU A 292 -25.72 17.92 5.52
CA LEU A 292 -26.05 16.50 5.74
C LEU A 292 -26.23 15.75 4.41
N GLU A 293 -26.75 16.42 3.39
CA GLU A 293 -26.97 15.84 2.06
C GLU A 293 -25.65 15.46 1.37
N ASP A 294 -24.61 16.29 1.50
CA ASP A 294 -23.27 15.97 0.99
C ASP A 294 -22.70 14.71 1.68
N LEU A 295 -22.96 14.55 2.99
CA LEU A 295 -22.57 13.35 3.73
C LEU A 295 -23.39 12.12 3.32
N LYS A 296 -24.66 12.29 2.98
CA LYS A 296 -25.49 11.19 2.44
C LYS A 296 -25.01 10.76 1.05
N GLU A 297 -24.59 11.72 0.23
CA GLU A 297 -24.00 11.43 -1.08
C GLU A 297 -22.65 10.72 -0.95
N ALA A 298 -21.81 11.14 -0.01
CA ALA A 298 -20.53 10.50 0.26
C ALA A 298 -20.67 9.12 0.93
N PHE A 299 -21.67 8.93 1.79
CA PHE A 299 -21.93 7.70 2.54
C PHE A 299 -23.36 7.15 2.33
N PRO A 300 -23.71 6.75 1.09
CA PRO A 300 -25.09 6.36 0.75
C PRO A 300 -25.55 5.07 1.45
N PHE A 301 -24.61 4.31 2.00
CA PHE A 301 -24.85 3.06 2.72
C PHE A 301 -25.09 3.27 4.24
N LEU A 302 -24.82 4.45 4.78
CA LEU A 302 -25.03 4.72 6.21
C LEU A 302 -26.46 5.21 6.46
N PRO A 303 -27.17 4.66 7.46
CA PRO A 303 -28.46 5.19 7.87
C PRO A 303 -28.37 6.64 8.35
N ASP A 304 -29.38 7.46 8.02
CA ASP A 304 -29.49 8.86 8.45
C ASP A 304 -29.24 9.06 9.95
N HIS A 305 -29.76 8.17 10.80
CA HIS A 305 -29.60 8.28 12.24
C HIS A 305 -28.13 8.13 12.70
N THR A 306 -27.33 7.32 12.00
CA THR A 306 -25.90 7.11 12.29
C THR A 306 -25.11 8.37 11.94
N LEU A 307 -25.38 8.95 10.77
CA LEU A 307 -24.77 10.22 10.33
C LEU A 307 -25.10 11.35 11.31
N GLN A 308 -26.37 11.49 11.68
CA GLN A 308 -26.81 12.51 12.62
C GLN A 308 -26.26 12.31 14.03
N THR A 309 -26.14 11.07 14.51
CA THR A 309 -25.56 10.79 15.84
C THR A 309 -24.09 11.21 15.89
N THR A 310 -23.34 10.93 14.83
CA THR A 310 -21.93 11.35 14.69
C THR A 310 -21.83 12.88 14.64
N LEU A 311 -22.66 13.54 13.83
CA LEU A 311 -22.70 15.00 13.75
C LEU A 311 -23.08 15.67 15.08
N LYS A 312 -24.06 15.14 15.82
CA LYS A 312 -24.46 15.67 17.14
C LYS A 312 -23.33 15.68 18.15
N SER A 313 -22.31 14.83 17.99
CA SER A 313 -21.15 14.81 18.89
C SER A 313 -20.26 16.05 18.70
N VAL A 314 -20.07 16.52 17.46
CA VAL A 314 -19.11 17.58 17.09
C VAL A 314 -19.75 18.90 16.66
N ALA A 315 -21.02 18.87 16.23
CA ALA A 315 -21.73 19.98 15.62
C ALA A 315 -23.16 20.11 16.15
N THR A 316 -23.74 21.29 16.00
CA THR A 316 -25.15 21.59 16.28
C THR A 316 -25.89 21.86 14.98
N LYS A 317 -27.09 21.26 14.85
CA LYS A 317 -28.00 21.56 13.76
C LYS A 317 -28.43 23.03 13.85
N GLN A 318 -28.32 23.76 12.75
CA GLN A 318 -28.88 25.10 12.65
C GLN A 318 -30.14 25.11 11.78
N ASP A 319 -31.01 26.06 12.06
CA ASP A 319 -32.22 26.29 11.26
C ASP A 319 -31.86 27.15 10.04
N PRO A 320 -32.18 26.73 8.80
CA PRO A 320 -31.80 27.46 7.58
C PRO A 320 -32.31 28.92 7.54
N ALA A 321 -33.31 29.25 8.35
CA ALA A 321 -33.90 30.59 8.43
C ALA A 321 -33.04 31.61 9.22
N LEU A 322 -32.01 31.17 9.95
CA LEU A 322 -31.22 32.03 10.85
C LEU A 322 -29.88 32.52 10.28
N HIS A 323 -29.45 32.03 9.12
CA HIS A 323 -28.22 32.50 8.45
C HIS A 323 -28.55 33.24 7.15
N GLU A 324 -28.50 34.58 7.20
CA GLU A 324 -28.30 35.41 6.01
C GLU A 324 -26.87 35.19 5.49
N PHE A 325 -26.65 34.11 4.74
CA PHE A 325 -25.45 34.02 3.91
C PHE A 325 -25.53 35.12 2.85
N ASN A 326 -24.51 35.99 2.81
CA ASN A 326 -24.29 36.98 1.76
C ASN A 326 -24.48 36.36 0.36
N ASN A 327 -25.68 36.48 -0.22
CA ASN A 327 -26.06 36.38 -1.64
C ASN A 327 -25.36 35.38 -2.59
N SER A 328 -24.66 34.34 -2.12
CA SER A 328 -23.88 33.44 -2.97
C SER A 328 -24.23 31.96 -2.88
N LEU A 329 -25.29 31.57 -2.16
CA LEU A 329 -25.73 30.17 -2.10
C LEU A 329 -27.19 30.00 -2.56
N PRO A 330 -27.47 29.10 -3.53
CA PRO A 330 -28.84 28.84 -4.00
C PRO A 330 -29.71 28.18 -2.92
N ARG A 331 -31.00 28.54 -2.89
CA ARG A 331 -32.02 28.30 -1.83
C ARG A 331 -32.44 26.83 -1.55
N ASN A 332 -31.67 25.82 -1.97
CA ASN A 332 -32.10 24.40 -1.92
C ASN A 332 -31.21 23.48 -1.08
N PHE A 333 -30.48 24.00 -0.08
CA PHE A 333 -29.69 23.12 0.79
C PHE A 333 -30.51 22.53 1.92
N GLY A 334 -30.30 21.24 2.19
CA GLY A 334 -30.93 20.55 3.30
C GLY A 334 -30.25 20.85 4.63
N GLN A 335 -30.11 19.87 5.50
CA GLN A 335 -29.81 20.12 6.90
C GLN A 335 -28.36 20.59 7.16
N VAL A 336 -28.19 21.84 7.59
CA VAL A 336 -26.89 22.47 7.90
C VAL A 336 -26.46 22.22 9.36
N TRP A 337 -25.18 21.88 9.53
CA TRP A 337 -24.54 21.62 10.82
C TRP A 337 -23.31 22.53 11.00
N VAL A 338 -23.20 23.18 12.16
CA VAL A 338 -22.06 24.05 12.51
C VAL A 338 -21.33 23.47 13.73
N PRO A 339 -19.98 23.42 13.73
CA PRO A 339 -19.18 22.95 14.86
C PRO A 339 -19.57 23.64 16.15
N LYS A 340 -19.57 22.89 17.26
CA LYS A 340 -19.83 23.46 18.58
C LYS A 340 -18.72 24.46 18.95
N ASN A 341 -19.08 25.55 19.63
CA ASN A 341 -18.13 26.59 20.04
C ASN A 341 -16.97 26.08 20.91
N ASN A 342 -17.17 24.97 21.62
CA ASN A 342 -16.16 24.32 22.48
C ASN A 342 -15.44 23.15 21.80
N TRP A 343 -15.66 22.91 20.51
CA TRP A 343 -15.04 21.82 19.78
C TRP A 343 -13.75 22.29 19.11
N THR A 344 -12.65 21.61 19.42
CA THR A 344 -11.37 21.82 18.75
C THR A 344 -11.15 20.72 17.70
N PRO A 345 -10.85 21.08 16.44
CA PRO A 345 -10.57 20.08 15.42
C PRO A 345 -9.31 19.27 15.79
N PRO A 346 -9.33 17.94 15.62
CA PRO A 346 -8.13 17.12 15.78
C PRO A 346 -7.04 17.53 14.81
N THR A 347 -5.78 17.34 15.21
CA THR A 347 -4.60 17.50 14.34
C THR A 347 -4.51 16.38 13.31
N ASP A 348 -3.81 16.59 12.20
CA ASP A 348 -3.58 15.55 11.18
C ASP A 348 -2.96 14.28 11.78
N TYR A 349 -2.03 14.44 12.73
CA TYR A 349 -1.46 13.31 13.45
C TYR A 349 -2.52 12.55 14.25
N GLU A 350 -3.40 13.25 14.97
CA GLU A 350 -4.50 12.59 15.70
C GLU A 350 -5.45 11.87 14.75
N LEU A 351 -5.76 12.44 13.59
CA LEU A 351 -6.60 11.79 12.57
C LEU A 351 -5.97 10.48 12.05
N THR A 352 -4.65 10.47 11.82
CA THR A 352 -3.94 9.24 11.41
C THR A 352 -3.94 8.12 12.44
N GLN A 353 -4.20 8.45 13.73
CA GLN A 353 -4.36 7.45 14.79
C GLN A 353 -5.79 6.92 14.88
N VAL A 354 -6.78 7.62 14.31
CA VAL A 354 -8.18 7.19 14.30
C VAL A 354 -8.39 6.12 13.22
N VAL A 355 -7.91 6.38 12.01
CA VAL A 355 -7.90 5.41 10.91
C VAL A 355 -6.58 5.55 10.17
N SER A 356 -5.87 4.44 10.03
CA SER A 356 -4.63 4.36 9.26
C SER A 356 -4.91 3.97 7.80
N ALA A 357 -3.99 4.33 6.90
CA ALA A 357 -4.02 3.87 5.51
C ALA A 357 -4.01 2.34 5.39
N ASP A 358 -3.32 1.66 6.31
CA ASP A 358 -3.29 0.20 6.39
C ASP A 358 -4.67 -0.39 6.69
N GLU A 359 -5.41 0.18 7.67
CA GLU A 359 -6.78 -0.24 7.99
C GLU A 359 -7.75 -0.01 6.83
N GLU A 360 -7.58 1.10 6.11
CA GLU A 360 -8.41 1.40 4.94
C GLU A 360 -8.15 0.41 3.79
N VAL A 361 -6.91 -0.01 3.56
CA VAL A 361 -6.59 -1.10 2.63
C VAL A 361 -7.30 -2.39 3.04
N LEU A 362 -7.25 -2.76 4.32
CA LEU A 362 -7.93 -3.96 4.80
C LEU A 362 -9.44 -3.89 4.55
N ARG A 363 -10.07 -2.72 4.79
CA ARG A 363 -11.48 -2.47 4.46
C ARG A 363 -11.75 -2.66 2.97
N GLN A 364 -10.93 -2.07 2.10
CA GLN A 364 -11.05 -2.20 0.65
C GLN A 364 -10.97 -3.67 0.19
N MET A 365 -10.06 -4.46 0.77
CA MET A 365 -9.92 -5.88 0.45
C MET A 365 -11.14 -6.71 0.87
N ILE A 366 -11.76 -6.38 2.01
CA ILE A 366 -13.01 -7.01 2.47
C ILE A 366 -14.14 -6.70 1.49
N SER A 367 -14.33 -5.43 1.12
CA SER A 367 -15.36 -5.01 0.19
C SER A 367 -15.17 -5.63 -1.20
N HIS A 368 -13.94 -5.62 -1.73
CA HIS A 368 -13.60 -6.29 -2.99
C HIS A 368 -13.98 -7.78 -2.97
N THR A 369 -13.57 -8.51 -1.93
CA THR A 369 -13.83 -9.94 -1.80
C THR A 369 -15.32 -10.23 -1.66
N ALA A 370 -16.06 -9.43 -0.88
CA ALA A 370 -17.50 -9.59 -0.71
C ALA A 370 -18.28 -9.40 -2.01
N VAL A 371 -17.93 -8.37 -2.79
CA VAL A 371 -18.56 -8.12 -4.09
C VAL A 371 -18.20 -9.22 -5.09
N ARG A 372 -16.94 -9.71 -5.10
CA ARG A 372 -16.51 -10.83 -5.95
C ARG A 372 -17.34 -12.09 -5.70
N LEU A 373 -17.54 -12.46 -4.43
CA LEU A 373 -18.36 -13.64 -4.08
C LEU A 373 -19.84 -13.43 -4.43
N THR A 374 -20.35 -12.22 -4.25
CA THR A 374 -21.72 -11.87 -4.67
C THR A 374 -21.89 -11.99 -6.19
N ASN A 375 -20.89 -11.58 -6.96
CA ASN A 375 -20.87 -11.75 -8.42
C ASN A 375 -20.76 -13.23 -8.85
N LYS A 376 -20.20 -14.11 -8.01
CA LYS A 376 -20.24 -15.57 -8.19
C LYS A 376 -21.59 -16.21 -7.82
N GLY A 377 -22.55 -15.43 -7.33
CA GLY A 377 -23.88 -15.90 -6.91
C GLY A 377 -24.01 -16.23 -5.42
N ILE A 378 -22.96 -15.99 -4.61
CA ILE A 378 -23.02 -16.20 -3.15
C ILE A 378 -23.63 -14.96 -2.49
N HIS A 379 -24.79 -15.11 -1.87
CA HIS A 379 -25.52 -13.98 -1.30
C HIS A 379 -24.68 -13.18 -0.27
N GLN A 380 -24.67 -11.84 -0.36
CA GLN A 380 -23.82 -10.98 0.47
C GLN A 380 -24.00 -11.19 1.98
N MET A 381 -25.25 -11.39 2.43
CA MET A 381 -25.53 -11.69 3.84
C MET A 381 -24.91 -13.00 4.32
N LEU A 382 -24.73 -13.98 3.42
CA LEU A 382 -24.00 -15.20 3.73
C LEU A 382 -22.52 -14.89 3.91
N VAL A 383 -21.93 -14.14 2.97
CA VAL A 383 -20.50 -13.79 3.01
C VAL A 383 -20.13 -13.04 4.29
N LEU A 384 -20.87 -11.98 4.62
CA LEU A 384 -20.57 -11.15 5.79
C LEU A 384 -21.09 -11.77 7.10
N GLY A 385 -22.18 -12.53 7.03
CA GLY A 385 -22.84 -13.14 8.18
C GLY A 385 -22.19 -14.44 8.66
N SER A 386 -21.37 -15.11 7.84
CA SER A 386 -20.80 -16.43 8.18
C SER A 386 -19.74 -16.39 9.28
N PHE A 387 -19.20 -15.20 9.60
CA PHE A 387 -18.08 -15.06 10.52
C PHE A 387 -18.49 -14.43 11.85
N LYS A 388 -17.77 -14.78 12.91
CA LYS A 388 -17.90 -14.18 14.24
C LYS A 388 -16.54 -14.15 14.93
N LYS A 389 -16.35 -13.16 15.80
CA LYS A 389 -15.20 -13.10 16.70
C LYS A 389 -15.53 -13.84 18.01
N LEU A 390 -14.73 -14.83 18.38
CA LEU A 390 -14.86 -15.61 19.61
C LEU A 390 -13.50 -15.65 20.31
N ALA A 391 -13.45 -15.24 21.59
CA ALA A 391 -12.19 -15.13 22.36
C ALA A 391 -11.06 -14.39 21.63
N GLY A 392 -11.39 -13.35 20.87
CA GLY A 392 -10.41 -12.56 20.11
C GLY A 392 -10.07 -13.11 18.71
N GLN A 393 -10.52 -14.31 18.38
CA GLN A 393 -10.22 -15.01 17.12
C GLN A 393 -11.40 -14.93 16.14
N LEU A 394 -11.12 -14.78 14.84
CA LEU A 394 -12.17 -14.85 13.81
C LEU A 394 -12.41 -16.32 13.42
N CYS A 395 -13.64 -16.77 13.55
CA CYS A 395 -14.06 -18.13 13.19
C CYS A 395 -15.36 -18.11 12.38
N LEU A 396 -15.64 -19.21 11.68
CA LEU A 396 -16.97 -19.46 11.13
C LEU A 396 -17.98 -19.64 12.28
N ARG A 397 -19.21 -19.18 12.08
CA ARG A 397 -20.29 -19.35 13.07
C ARG A 397 -20.62 -20.83 13.23
N LYS A 398 -20.77 -21.29 14.46
CA LYS A 398 -21.10 -22.69 14.76
C LYS A 398 -22.43 -23.08 14.14
N GLU A 399 -23.41 -22.18 14.15
CA GLU A 399 -24.73 -22.38 13.55
C GLU A 399 -24.64 -22.54 12.02
N PHE A 400 -23.75 -21.78 11.38
CA PHE A 400 -23.50 -21.88 9.95
C PHE A 400 -22.84 -23.21 9.59
N VAL A 401 -21.78 -23.59 10.31
CA VAL A 401 -21.09 -24.88 10.10
C VAL A 401 -22.04 -26.05 10.29
N GLN A 402 -22.88 -26.02 11.34
CA GLN A 402 -23.87 -27.07 11.60
C GLN A 402 -24.90 -27.15 10.46
N SER A 403 -25.41 -26.02 9.99
CA SER A 403 -26.36 -25.95 8.88
C SER A 403 -25.79 -26.56 7.59
N ILE A 404 -24.52 -26.26 7.26
CA ILE A 404 -23.81 -26.88 6.14
C ILE A 404 -23.72 -28.40 6.30
N GLN A 405 -23.31 -28.88 7.48
CA GLN A 405 -23.21 -30.32 7.75
C GLN A 405 -24.55 -31.04 7.63
N ASP A 406 -25.63 -30.42 8.08
CA ASP A 406 -26.97 -31.00 7.97
C ASP A 406 -27.46 -31.02 6.52
N MET A 407 -27.17 -29.98 5.74
CA MET A 407 -27.44 -29.96 4.29
C MET A 407 -26.66 -31.06 3.55
N TYR A 408 -25.38 -31.29 3.88
CA TYR A 408 -24.61 -32.40 3.31
C TYR A 408 -25.29 -33.74 3.56
N LYS A 409 -25.66 -34.04 4.80
CA LYS A 409 -26.35 -35.29 5.16
C LYS A 409 -27.66 -35.47 4.41
N GLU A 410 -28.44 -34.39 4.26
CA GLU A 410 -29.71 -34.42 3.52
C GLU A 410 -29.47 -34.75 2.03
N LEU A 411 -28.49 -34.10 1.41
CA LEU A 411 -28.16 -34.31 -0.01
C LEU A 411 -27.57 -35.70 -0.26
N GLU A 412 -26.72 -36.22 0.63
CA GLU A 412 -26.20 -37.59 0.56
C GLU A 412 -27.31 -38.65 0.64
N ASN A 413 -28.36 -38.40 1.43
CA ASN A 413 -29.51 -39.30 1.47
C ASN A 413 -30.33 -39.24 0.18
N LYS A 414 -30.51 -38.04 -0.41
CA LYS A 414 -31.19 -37.87 -1.71
C LYS A 414 -30.41 -38.51 -2.86
N LEU A 415 -29.08 -38.53 -2.80
CA LEU A 415 -28.24 -39.24 -3.78
C LEU A 415 -28.46 -40.76 -3.77
N LYS A 416 -28.94 -41.33 -2.65
CA LYS A 416 -29.30 -42.75 -2.55
C LYS A 416 -30.71 -43.05 -3.08
N SER A 417 -31.51 -42.03 -3.43
CA SER A 417 -32.84 -42.19 -4.02
C SER A 417 -32.78 -42.94 -5.36
N ASN A 418 -33.83 -43.68 -5.71
CA ASN A 418 -33.91 -44.35 -7.01
C ASN A 418 -34.39 -43.42 -8.15
N ASP A 419 -34.87 -42.21 -7.83
CA ASP A 419 -35.31 -41.23 -8.82
C ASP A 419 -34.11 -40.53 -9.49
N PRO A 420 -33.92 -40.68 -10.82
CA PRO A 420 -32.82 -40.03 -11.54
C PRO A 420 -32.88 -38.49 -11.53
N ASN A 421 -34.07 -37.89 -11.48
CA ASN A 421 -34.21 -36.44 -11.43
C ASN A 421 -33.80 -35.89 -10.05
N GLU A 422 -34.19 -36.59 -8.99
CA GLU A 422 -33.81 -36.25 -7.62
C GLU A 422 -32.30 -36.39 -7.42
N LYS A 423 -31.70 -37.46 -7.94
CA LYS A 423 -30.24 -37.66 -7.96
C LYS A 423 -29.50 -36.54 -8.67
N HIS A 424 -29.96 -36.14 -9.86
CA HIS A 424 -29.32 -35.07 -10.62
C HIS A 424 -29.40 -33.73 -9.87
N ALA A 425 -30.57 -33.37 -9.35
CA ALA A 425 -30.74 -32.14 -8.56
C ALA A 425 -29.91 -32.14 -7.27
N ALA A 426 -29.79 -33.29 -6.59
CA ALA A 426 -28.96 -33.43 -5.41
C ALA A 426 -27.47 -33.26 -5.74
N THR A 427 -27.01 -33.79 -6.87
CA THR A 427 -25.62 -33.65 -7.35
C THR A 427 -25.27 -32.18 -7.59
N MET A 428 -26.10 -31.45 -8.32
CA MET A 428 -25.87 -30.02 -8.57
C MET A 428 -25.85 -29.18 -7.29
N LYS A 429 -26.74 -29.49 -6.34
CA LYS A 429 -26.77 -28.81 -5.03
C LYS A 429 -25.54 -29.12 -4.18
N LEU A 430 -25.04 -30.34 -4.25
CA LEU A 430 -23.84 -30.76 -3.54
C LEU A 430 -22.61 -30.01 -4.07
N GLU A 431 -22.46 -29.93 -5.39
CA GLU A 431 -21.38 -29.15 -6.05
C GLU A 431 -21.46 -27.67 -5.66
N ALA A 432 -22.67 -27.09 -5.66
CA ALA A 432 -22.86 -25.70 -5.24
C ALA A 432 -22.52 -25.48 -3.76
N LEU A 433 -22.88 -26.42 -2.88
CA LEU A 433 -22.57 -26.34 -1.45
C LEU A 433 -21.06 -26.43 -1.19
N GLN A 434 -20.37 -27.34 -1.90
CA GLN A 434 -18.91 -27.46 -1.85
C GLN A 434 -18.22 -26.17 -2.30
N LEU A 435 -18.67 -25.59 -3.43
CA LEU A 435 -18.15 -24.32 -3.91
C LEU A 435 -18.35 -23.20 -2.89
N ILE A 436 -19.53 -23.11 -2.26
CA ILE A 436 -19.81 -22.10 -1.24
C ILE A 436 -18.88 -22.26 -0.03
N GLU A 437 -18.71 -23.49 0.46
CA GLU A 437 -17.83 -23.77 1.61
C GLU A 437 -16.37 -23.44 1.29
N GLU A 438 -15.88 -23.83 0.12
CA GLU A 438 -14.53 -23.54 -0.35
C GLU A 438 -14.29 -22.03 -0.49
N GLU A 439 -15.19 -21.31 -1.18
CA GLU A 439 -15.05 -19.86 -1.40
C GLU A 439 -15.12 -19.07 -0.10
N LEU A 440 -15.99 -19.46 0.84
CA LEU A 440 -16.06 -18.83 2.16
C LEU A 440 -14.82 -19.16 3.01
N SER A 441 -14.23 -20.34 2.85
CA SER A 441 -12.97 -20.68 3.50
C SER A 441 -11.78 -19.91 2.90
N CYS A 442 -11.91 -19.40 1.67
CA CYS A 442 -10.83 -18.70 0.96
C CYS A 442 -10.98 -17.17 0.93
N VAL A 443 -11.86 -16.60 1.75
CA VAL A 443 -11.96 -15.13 1.87
C VAL A 443 -10.73 -14.53 2.54
N SER A 444 -10.33 -13.35 2.09
CA SER A 444 -9.05 -12.71 2.48
C SER A 444 -8.90 -12.55 3.99
N TRP A 445 -9.92 -12.03 4.68
CA TRP A 445 -9.88 -11.84 6.13
C TRP A 445 -9.77 -13.14 6.92
N PHE A 446 -10.34 -14.24 6.42
CA PHE A 446 -10.28 -15.53 7.08
C PHE A 446 -8.92 -16.18 6.88
N LEU A 447 -8.39 -16.20 5.64
CA LEU A 447 -7.04 -16.69 5.35
C LEU A 447 -5.97 -15.93 6.13
N CYS A 448 -6.06 -14.59 6.17
CA CYS A 448 -5.15 -13.77 6.98
C CYS A 448 -5.21 -14.14 8.47
N GLU A 449 -6.41 -14.31 9.03
CA GLU A 449 -6.55 -14.70 10.43
C GLU A 449 -5.97 -16.11 10.67
N GLN A 450 -6.28 -17.10 9.83
CA GLN A 450 -5.76 -18.46 9.97
C GLN A 450 -4.23 -18.48 9.94
N PHE A 451 -3.62 -17.74 9.00
CA PHE A 451 -2.18 -17.55 8.93
C PHE A 451 -1.61 -16.90 10.20
N LEU A 452 -2.22 -15.82 10.68
CA LEU A 452 -1.78 -15.13 11.90
C LEU A 452 -1.92 -15.99 13.15
N GLN A 453 -2.96 -16.83 13.24
CA GLN A 453 -3.12 -17.79 14.32
C GLN A 453 -2.00 -18.82 14.32
N CYS A 454 -1.67 -19.39 13.16
CA CYS A 454 -0.55 -20.33 13.02
C CYS A 454 0.78 -19.66 13.38
N LYS A 455 1.01 -18.43 12.92
CA LYS A 455 2.21 -17.62 13.26
C LYS A 455 2.33 -17.35 14.76
N ARG A 456 1.21 -17.24 15.48
CA ARG A 456 1.16 -17.10 16.95
C ARG A 456 1.27 -18.43 17.70
N GLY A 457 1.37 -19.56 17.00
CA GLY A 457 1.48 -20.90 17.58
C GLY A 457 0.13 -21.59 17.87
N PHE A 458 -0.99 -21.05 17.40
CA PHE A 458 -2.33 -21.65 17.57
C PHE A 458 -2.65 -22.66 16.45
N GLY A 459 -1.78 -23.67 16.29
CA GLY A 459 -1.86 -24.73 15.28
C GLY A 459 -0.90 -24.54 14.11
N GLU A 460 -0.96 -25.47 13.17
CA GLU A 460 -0.09 -25.54 11.99
C GLU A 460 -0.91 -25.31 10.71
N MET A 461 -0.27 -24.76 9.68
CA MET A 461 -0.91 -24.61 8.38
C MET A 461 -0.95 -25.94 7.65
N GLU A 462 -2.06 -26.20 6.97
CA GLU A 462 -2.16 -27.35 6.08
C GLU A 462 -1.27 -27.10 4.84
N LEU A 463 -0.53 -28.11 4.37
CA LEU A 463 0.39 -27.93 3.23
C LEU A 463 -0.32 -27.82 1.88
N ARG A 464 -1.50 -28.43 1.76
CA ARG A 464 -2.31 -28.49 0.53
C ARG A 464 -3.74 -28.14 0.85
N GLY A 465 -4.47 -27.59 -0.10
CA GLY A 465 -5.88 -27.27 0.09
C GLY A 465 -6.31 -26.02 -0.66
N PRO A 466 -7.59 -25.66 -0.55
CA PRO A 466 -8.21 -24.62 -1.36
C PRO A 466 -7.69 -23.21 -1.02
N GLY A 467 -7.11 -23.01 0.16
CA GLY A 467 -6.47 -21.73 0.54
C GLY A 467 -5.14 -21.48 -0.17
N ASN A 468 -4.69 -22.35 -1.08
CA ASN A 468 -3.53 -22.10 -1.94
C ASN A 468 -3.97 -21.33 -3.20
N PRO A 469 -3.46 -20.11 -3.44
CA PRO A 469 -3.87 -19.30 -4.59
C PRO A 469 -3.32 -19.81 -5.93
N PHE A 470 -2.42 -20.79 -5.94
CA PHE A 470 -1.79 -21.33 -7.14
C PHE A 470 -2.28 -22.74 -7.48
N ARG A 471 -2.28 -23.05 -8.78
CA ARG A 471 -2.50 -24.42 -9.26
C ARG A 471 -1.30 -25.30 -8.89
N ASN A 472 -1.50 -26.62 -8.84
CA ASN A 472 -0.45 -27.63 -8.64
C ASN A 472 0.33 -27.55 -7.31
N ASN A 473 -0.17 -26.84 -6.30
CA ASN A 473 0.47 -26.67 -4.98
C ASN A 473 1.82 -25.94 -5.03
N GLU A 474 1.99 -24.99 -5.95
CA GLU A 474 3.21 -24.17 -6.04
C GLU A 474 3.24 -23.00 -5.04
N GLY A 475 2.12 -22.74 -4.35
CA GLY A 475 2.06 -21.80 -3.23
C GLY A 475 1.83 -22.42 -1.87
N MET A 476 1.55 -21.57 -0.90
CA MET A 476 1.21 -21.96 0.47
C MET A 476 -0.31 -21.96 0.66
N ASN A 477 -0.86 -22.98 1.32
CA ASN A 477 -2.23 -22.94 1.80
C ASN A 477 -2.26 -22.20 3.15
N TYR A 478 -3.00 -21.09 3.21
CA TYR A 478 -3.10 -20.26 4.41
C TYR A 478 -4.09 -20.80 5.46
N LEU A 479 -4.79 -21.90 5.16
CA LEU A 479 -5.70 -22.55 6.10
C LEU A 479 -4.94 -23.33 7.17
N ARG A 480 -5.43 -23.25 8.41
CA ARG A 480 -4.96 -24.08 9.52
C ARG A 480 -5.45 -25.51 9.37
N GLU A 481 -4.61 -26.47 9.73
CA GLU A 481 -4.96 -27.88 9.78
C GLU A 481 -6.08 -28.15 10.81
N LYS A 482 -7.13 -28.85 10.36
CA LYS A 482 -8.33 -29.18 11.16
C LYS A 482 -8.06 -30.09 12.36
N ASN A 483 -6.92 -30.81 12.40
CA ASN A 483 -6.58 -31.82 13.42
C ASN A 483 -5.67 -31.33 14.55
N THR A 484 -5.36 -30.05 14.61
CA THR A 484 -4.53 -29.51 15.70
C THR A 484 -5.35 -29.37 16.98
N ARG A 485 -4.77 -29.68 18.15
CA ARG A 485 -5.41 -29.74 19.49
C ARG A 485 -6.13 -28.45 19.96
N TYR A 486 -6.19 -27.42 19.13
CA TYR A 486 -6.70 -26.07 19.42
C TYR A 486 -7.88 -25.64 18.53
N SER A 487 -8.53 -26.57 17.82
CA SER A 487 -9.73 -26.30 17.02
C SER A 487 -11.00 -26.26 17.89
N TYR A 488 -11.36 -25.11 18.46
CA TYR A 488 -12.65 -24.91 19.16
C TYR A 488 -13.30 -23.54 18.94
#